data_AF-A0A8T3DH46-F1
#
_entry.id   AF-A0A8T3DH46-F1
#
_cell.length_a   1.000
_cell.length_b   1.000
_cell.length_c   1.000
_cell.angle_alpha   90.00
_cell.angle_beta   90.00
_cell.angle_gamma   90.00
#
_symmetry.space_group_name_H-M   'P 1'
#
loop_
_entity.id
_entity.type
_entity.pdbx_description
1 polymer ?
#
loop_
_entity_poly.entity_id
_entity_poly.type
_entity_poly.pdbx_seq_one_letter_code
_entity_poly.pdbx_strand_id
1 'polypeptide(L)'
;MEALSEAEVKHEITQLIRRFTGNPTITPTRIVRSQWFHEPFTCGSYSYIAKGCSGYDIDILAEPLPMKGSGTKSLQVLFAGEATNHSFFSTVHGALMSGWREGDRLISHYSPSSSSSSVSVSSKL
;
A
#
# COMPACT_ATOMS: atom_id res chain seq x y z
N MET A 1 9.25 -21.50 -0.72
CA MET A 1 8.74 -22.44 -1.74
C MET A 1 9.05 -21.98 -3.16
N GLU A 2 9.18 -20.67 -3.44
CA GLU A 2 9.33 -20.14 -4.81
C GLU A 2 10.52 -20.72 -5.61
N ALA A 3 11.60 -21.13 -4.93
CA ALA A 3 12.76 -21.78 -5.54
C ALA A 3 12.56 -23.27 -5.91
N LEU A 4 11.48 -23.90 -5.42
CA LEU A 4 11.15 -25.29 -5.77
C LEU A 4 10.44 -25.35 -7.12
N SER A 5 10.66 -26.45 -7.85
CA SER A 5 9.97 -26.73 -9.09
C SER A 5 8.48 -27.00 -8.88
N GLU A 6 7.68 -26.82 -9.93
CA GLU A 6 6.25 -27.13 -9.88
C GLU A 6 5.98 -28.60 -9.57
N ALA A 7 6.82 -29.52 -10.08
CA ALA A 7 6.68 -30.95 -9.88
C ALA A 7 6.87 -31.36 -8.41
N GLU A 8 7.89 -30.81 -7.73
CA GLU A 8 8.14 -31.06 -6.31
C GLU A 8 6.98 -30.56 -5.45
N VAL A 9 6.54 -29.31 -5.69
CA VAL A 9 5.40 -28.73 -4.97
C VAL A 9 4.13 -29.56 -5.19
N LYS A 10 3.90 -30.00 -6.43
CA LYS A 10 2.76 -30.85 -6.78
C LYS A 10 2.79 -32.18 -6.07
N HIS A 11 3.96 -32.82 -6.01
CA HIS A 11 4.13 -34.08 -5.31
C HIS A 11 3.78 -33.93 -3.82
N GLU A 12 4.42 -32.99 -3.13
CA GLU A 12 4.26 -32.80 -1.68
C GLU A 12 2.82 -32.43 -1.30
N ILE A 13 2.20 -31.49 -2.03
CA ILE A 13 0.80 -31.10 -1.78
C ILE A 13 -0.14 -32.29 -2.03
N THR A 14 0.11 -33.10 -3.07
CA THR A 14 -0.71 -34.29 -3.35
C THR A 14 -0.62 -35.30 -2.21
N GLN A 15 0.58 -35.58 -1.69
CA GLN A 15 0.75 -36.48 -0.55
C GLN A 15 0.05 -35.96 0.70
N LEU A 16 0.18 -34.67 0.98
CA LEU A 16 -0.48 -34.03 2.12
C LEU A 16 -2.00 -34.17 2.04
N ILE A 17 -2.60 -33.87 0.88
CA ILE A 17 -4.05 -33.98 0.67
C ILE A 17 -4.51 -35.45 0.80
N ARG A 18 -3.79 -36.41 0.19
CA ARG A 18 -4.13 -37.84 0.29
C ARG A 18 -4.08 -38.32 1.73
N ARG A 19 -3.09 -37.89 2.51
CA ARG A 19 -2.95 -38.23 3.93
C ARG A 19 -4.11 -37.65 4.75
N PHE A 20 -4.45 -36.38 4.54
CA PHE A 20 -5.51 -35.72 5.30
C PHE A 20 -6.91 -36.25 4.95
N THR A 21 -7.13 -36.59 3.69
CA THR A 21 -8.44 -37.07 3.20
C THR A 21 -8.60 -38.60 3.28
N GLY A 22 -7.52 -39.35 3.42
CA GLY A 22 -7.51 -40.82 3.31
C GLY A 22 -7.77 -41.35 1.91
N ASN A 23 -7.87 -40.48 0.89
CA ASN A 23 -8.20 -40.89 -0.48
C ASN A 23 -6.93 -40.91 -1.36
N PRO A 24 -6.38 -42.10 -1.71
CA PRO A 24 -5.15 -42.21 -2.51
C PRO A 24 -5.35 -41.84 -3.99
N THR A 25 -6.60 -41.71 -4.48
CA THR A 25 -6.88 -41.46 -5.90
C THR A 25 -6.74 -39.99 -6.30
N ILE A 26 -6.71 -39.08 -5.32
CA ILE A 26 -6.62 -37.63 -5.57
C ILE A 26 -5.33 -37.34 -6.35
N THR A 27 -5.48 -36.74 -7.53
CA THR A 27 -4.36 -36.36 -8.40
C THR A 27 -4.66 -34.99 -9.02
N PRO A 28 -4.03 -33.90 -8.53
CA PRO A 28 -4.24 -32.57 -9.07
C PRO A 28 -3.86 -32.51 -10.55
N THR A 29 -4.74 -31.94 -11.39
CA THR A 29 -4.45 -31.72 -12.81
C THR A 29 -3.49 -30.54 -12.99
N ARG A 30 -3.74 -29.43 -12.29
CA ARG A 30 -2.95 -28.20 -12.34
C ARG A 30 -2.73 -27.64 -10.95
N ILE A 31 -1.58 -27.01 -10.74
CA ILE A 31 -1.31 -26.19 -9.56
C ILE A 31 -1.05 -24.76 -10.04
N VAL A 32 -1.65 -23.80 -9.34
CA VAL A 32 -1.37 -22.38 -9.51
C VAL A 32 -0.73 -21.90 -8.22
N ARG A 33 0.43 -21.27 -8.33
CA ARG A 33 1.22 -20.80 -7.20
C ARG A 33 1.74 -19.41 -7.50
N SER A 34 1.53 -18.48 -6.57
CA SER A 34 2.12 -17.16 -6.65
C SER A 34 3.62 -17.19 -6.34
N GLN A 35 4.38 -16.32 -6.99
CA GLN A 35 5.79 -16.07 -6.69
C GLN A 35 6.00 -14.57 -6.39
N TRP A 36 5.25 -14.05 -5.42
CA TRP A 36 5.20 -12.62 -5.12
C TRP A 36 6.57 -12.01 -4.81
N PHE A 37 7.46 -12.78 -4.19
CA PHE A 37 8.80 -12.29 -3.84
C PHE A 37 9.68 -12.09 -5.08
N HIS A 38 9.61 -13.00 -6.07
CA HIS A 38 10.38 -12.89 -7.32
C HIS A 38 9.65 -12.10 -8.43
N GLU A 39 8.40 -11.69 -8.23
CA GLU A 39 7.69 -10.87 -9.21
C GLU A 39 8.30 -9.44 -9.24
N PRO A 40 8.83 -8.97 -10.39
CA PRO A 40 9.46 -7.65 -10.52
C PRO A 40 8.60 -6.42 -10.16
N PHE A 41 7.28 -6.51 -10.21
CA PHE A 41 6.35 -5.41 -9.95
C PHE A 41 5.83 -5.37 -8.51
N THR A 42 5.97 -6.47 -7.76
CA THR A 42 5.53 -6.51 -6.34
C THR A 42 6.68 -6.72 -5.37
N CYS A 43 7.71 -7.48 -5.75
CA CYS A 43 8.92 -7.72 -4.94
C CYS A 43 8.64 -8.22 -3.51
N GLY A 44 7.50 -8.84 -3.29
CA GLY A 44 6.93 -9.12 -1.98
C GLY A 44 5.41 -9.15 -2.02
N SER A 45 4.78 -9.51 -0.89
CA SER A 45 3.32 -9.57 -0.79
C SER A 45 2.72 -8.27 -0.28
N TYR A 46 3.21 -7.78 0.86
CA TYR A 46 2.73 -6.57 1.54
C TYR A 46 3.74 -6.15 2.61
N SER A 47 3.65 -4.90 3.03
CA SER A 47 4.48 -4.33 4.09
C SER A 47 4.24 -4.99 5.45
N TYR A 48 5.22 -4.87 6.34
CA TYR A 48 5.09 -5.22 7.76
C TYR A 48 6.09 -4.39 8.56
N ILE A 49 5.84 -4.20 9.85
CA ILE A 49 6.77 -3.50 10.74
C ILE A 49 7.88 -4.47 11.13
N ALA A 50 9.06 -4.30 10.53
CA ALA A 50 10.23 -5.11 10.83
C ALA A 50 10.80 -4.85 12.23
N LYS A 51 11.65 -5.75 12.71
CA LYS A 51 12.34 -5.57 14.00
C LYS A 51 13.18 -4.31 13.95
N GLY A 52 12.95 -3.39 14.89
CA GLY A 52 13.63 -2.09 14.96
C GLY A 52 12.91 -0.97 14.23
N CYS A 53 11.85 -1.27 13.48
CA CYS A 53 10.94 -0.29 12.89
C CYS A 53 9.73 -0.03 13.78
N SER A 54 8.98 1.02 13.47
CA SER A 54 7.73 1.39 14.13
C SER A 54 6.72 1.95 13.14
N GLY A 55 5.49 2.22 13.61
CA GLY A 55 4.48 2.90 12.80
C GLY A 55 4.93 4.27 12.27
N TYR A 56 5.90 4.91 12.96
CA TYR A 56 6.49 6.17 12.49
C TYR A 56 7.19 6.05 11.13
N ASP A 57 7.75 4.89 10.80
CA ASP A 57 8.39 4.67 9.50
C ASP A 57 7.35 4.70 8.36
N ILE A 58 6.11 4.29 8.64
CA ILE A 58 4.98 4.39 7.70
C ILE A 58 4.57 5.84 7.51
N ASP A 59 4.55 6.63 8.60
CA ASP A 59 4.26 8.06 8.53
C ASP A 59 5.31 8.79 7.69
N ILE A 60 6.60 8.47 7.87
CA ILE A 60 7.68 9.00 7.02
C ILE A 60 7.43 8.65 5.54
N LEU A 61 7.07 7.40 5.24
CA LEU A 61 6.82 6.97 3.86
C LEU A 61 5.62 7.69 3.22
N ALA A 62 4.67 8.16 4.03
CA ALA A 62 3.51 8.93 3.58
C ALA A 62 3.81 10.42 3.35
N GLU A 63 4.98 10.92 3.74
CA GLU A 63 5.32 12.33 3.58
C GLU A 63 5.68 12.67 2.12
N PRO A 64 5.10 13.75 1.55
CA PRO A 64 5.39 14.17 0.19
C PRO A 64 6.79 14.81 0.09
N LEU A 65 7.35 14.78 -1.12
CA LEU A 65 8.58 15.48 -1.47
C LEU A 65 8.31 16.63 -2.44
N PRO A 66 9.11 17.71 -2.41
CA PRO A 66 10.08 18.04 -1.38
C PRO A 66 9.39 18.37 -0.05
N MET A 67 10.11 18.17 1.07
CA MET A 67 9.58 18.45 2.40
C MET A 67 9.17 19.92 2.54
N LYS A 68 8.13 20.16 3.36
CA LYS A 68 7.68 21.53 3.68
C LYS A 68 8.85 22.36 4.21
N GLY A 69 8.98 23.58 3.70
CA GLY A 69 10.06 24.50 4.08
C GLY A 69 11.35 24.36 3.25
N SER A 70 11.38 23.46 2.26
CA SER A 70 12.54 23.32 1.34
C SER A 70 12.79 24.52 0.42
N GLY A 71 11.95 25.56 0.43
CA GLY A 71 12.05 26.72 -0.47
C GLY A 71 11.72 26.42 -1.94
N THR A 72 11.39 25.17 -2.25
CA THR A 72 10.98 24.68 -3.57
C THR A 72 9.46 24.53 -3.62
N LYS A 73 8.91 24.39 -4.83
CA LYS A 73 7.48 24.11 -5.02
C LYS A 73 7.12 22.83 -4.24
N SER A 74 6.14 22.90 -3.36
CA SER A 74 5.72 21.76 -2.54
C SER A 74 4.95 20.72 -3.36
N LEU A 75 4.76 19.52 -2.79
CA LEU A 75 3.92 18.45 -3.33
C LEU A 75 4.27 18.08 -4.79
N GLN A 76 5.55 17.86 -5.08
CA GLN A 76 6.01 17.41 -6.40
C GLN A 76 5.95 15.89 -6.55
N VAL A 77 6.17 15.17 -5.45
CA VAL A 77 6.05 13.72 -5.36
C VAL A 77 5.20 13.41 -4.14
N LEU A 78 4.18 12.58 -4.33
CA LEU A 78 3.28 12.12 -3.28
C LEU A 78 3.29 10.60 -3.27
N PHE A 79 3.14 10.01 -2.10
CA PHE A 79 3.16 8.56 -1.92
C PHE A 79 1.81 8.06 -1.41
N ALA A 80 1.27 7.09 -2.13
CA ALA A 80 0.06 6.36 -1.77
C ALA A 80 0.30 4.86 -1.95
N GLY A 81 -0.62 4.05 -1.45
CA GLY A 81 -0.49 2.59 -1.41
C GLY A 81 -0.55 2.04 0.01
N GLU A 82 -0.62 0.72 0.13
CA GLU A 82 -0.83 0.02 1.41
C GLU A 82 0.22 0.39 2.45
N ALA A 83 1.49 0.50 2.03
CA ALA A 83 2.62 0.75 2.93
C ALA A 83 2.66 2.17 3.50
N THR A 84 1.73 3.06 3.11
CA THR A 84 1.71 4.47 3.52
C THR A 84 0.56 4.78 4.48
N ASN A 85 -0.24 3.80 4.90
CA ASN A 85 -1.36 4.02 5.82
C ASN A 85 -1.01 3.49 7.22
N HIS A 86 -0.78 4.39 8.18
CA HIS A 86 -0.33 4.00 9.53
C HIS A 86 -1.29 3.04 10.24
N SER A 87 -2.60 3.22 10.08
CA SER A 87 -3.60 2.40 10.78
C SER A 87 -3.95 1.11 10.05
N PHE A 88 -3.82 1.08 8.72
CA PHE A 88 -4.34 0.00 7.87
C PHE A 88 -3.32 -0.47 6.82
N PHE A 89 -2.03 -0.45 7.14
CA PHE A 89 -1.01 -1.03 6.27
C PHE A 89 -1.23 -2.53 6.04
N SER A 90 -0.66 -3.06 4.96
CA SER A 90 -0.87 -4.44 4.46
C SER A 90 -2.28 -4.76 3.96
N THR A 91 -3.17 -3.76 3.83
CA THR A 91 -4.56 -3.98 3.42
C THR A 91 -4.97 -3.20 2.17
N VAL A 92 -5.97 -3.72 1.46
CA VAL A 92 -6.56 -3.06 0.28
C VAL A 92 -7.28 -1.77 0.65
N HIS A 93 -8.03 -1.74 1.76
CA HIS A 93 -8.73 -0.52 2.18
C HIS A 93 -7.75 0.55 2.67
N GLY A 94 -6.63 0.17 3.29
CA GLY A 94 -5.56 1.09 3.62
C GLY A 94 -4.94 1.75 2.38
N ALA A 95 -4.72 0.97 1.31
CA ALA A 95 -4.27 1.49 0.02
C ALA A 95 -5.29 2.45 -0.63
N LEU A 96 -6.59 2.11 -0.56
CA LEU A 96 -7.65 2.98 -1.05
C LEU A 96 -7.68 4.31 -0.29
N MET A 97 -7.66 4.25 1.05
CA MET A 97 -7.69 5.43 1.90
C MET A 97 -6.45 6.32 1.72
N SER A 98 -5.26 5.74 1.53
CA SER A 98 -4.06 6.54 1.24
C SER A 98 -4.13 7.20 -0.14
N GLY A 99 -4.77 6.56 -1.12
CA GLY A 99 -5.08 7.17 -2.41
C GLY A 99 -5.99 8.39 -2.28
N TRP A 100 -7.09 8.29 -1.53
CA TRP A 100 -7.97 9.43 -1.23
C TRP A 100 -7.23 10.54 -0.49
N ARG A 101 -6.42 10.20 0.51
CA ARG A 101 -5.60 11.16 1.27
C ARG A 101 -4.73 12.02 0.36
N GLU A 102 -4.00 11.41 -0.57
CA GLU A 102 -3.14 12.18 -1.50
C GLU A 102 -3.95 12.96 -2.55
N GLY A 103 -5.10 12.43 -2.98
CA GLY A 103 -6.05 13.14 -3.84
C GLY A 103 -6.58 14.41 -3.18
N ASP A 104 -7.07 14.31 -1.94
CA ASP A 104 -7.56 15.44 -1.15
C ASP A 104 -6.45 16.46 -0.85
N ARG A 105 -5.21 15.98 -0.65
CA ARG A 105 -4.03 16.84 -0.48
C ARG A 105 -3.79 17.72 -1.71
N LEU A 106 -3.90 17.13 -2.91
CA LEU A 106 -3.75 17.87 -4.17
C LEU A 106 -4.92 18.83 -4.42
N ILE A 107 -6.15 18.39 -4.18
CA ILE A 107 -7.34 19.24 -4.29
C ILE A 107 -7.18 20.45 -3.38
N SER A 108 -6.81 20.25 -2.12
CA SER A 108 -6.61 21.32 -1.15
C SER A 108 -5.49 22.28 -1.55
N HIS A 109 -4.44 21.79 -2.20
CA HIS A 109 -3.30 22.61 -2.63
C HIS A 109 -3.61 23.47 -3.86
N TYR A 110 -4.40 22.95 -4.81
CA TYR A 110 -4.72 23.64 -6.06
C TYR A 110 -6.08 24.33 -6.07
N SER A 111 -6.94 24.06 -5.09
CA SER A 111 -8.20 24.78 -4.95
C SER A 111 -7.88 26.25 -4.67
N PRO A 112 -8.48 27.19 -5.42
CA PRO A 112 -8.34 28.60 -5.10
C PRO A 112 -8.86 28.80 -3.68
N SER A 113 -7.99 29.30 -2.80
CA SER A 113 -8.46 29.86 -1.54
C SER A 113 -9.48 30.92 -1.93
N SER A 114 -10.75 30.72 -1.55
CA SER A 114 -11.76 31.76 -1.65
C SER A 114 -11.16 32.97 -0.96
N SER A 115 -10.76 33.97 -1.77
CA SER A 115 -10.22 35.23 -1.31
C SER A 115 -11.23 35.82 -0.35
N SER A 116 -10.92 35.77 0.94
CA SER A 116 -11.66 36.47 1.97
C SER A 116 -11.45 37.96 1.79
N SER A 117 -12.14 38.54 0.80
CA SER A 117 -12.36 39.98 0.69
C SER A 117 -13.36 40.34 1.78
N SER A 118 -12.84 40.66 2.96
CA SER A 118 -13.60 41.35 4.00
C SER A 118 -13.99 42.73 3.48
N VAL A 119 -15.22 42.86 2.98
CA VAL A 119 -15.83 44.16 2.74
C VAL A 119 -16.17 44.76 4.10
N SER A 120 -15.37 45.73 4.55
CA SER A 120 -15.66 46.56 5.70
C SER A 120 -16.75 47.57 5.32
N VAL A 121 -18.00 47.29 5.71
CA VAL A 121 -19.08 48.28 5.66
C VAL A 121 -18.85 49.29 6.77
N SER A 122 -18.41 50.50 6.40
CA SER A 122 -18.27 51.63 7.31
C SER A 122 -19.65 52.26 7.53
N SER A 123 -20.30 51.96 8.66
CA SER A 123 -21.48 52.67 9.12
C SER A 123 -21.05 53.99 9.76
N LYS A 124 -21.28 55.10 9.06
CA LYS A 124 -21.25 56.44 9.65
C LYS A 124 -22.48 56.59 10.55
N LEU A 125 -22.22 56.93 11.82
CA LEU A 125 -23.09 57.76 12.66
C LEU A 125 -22.32 59.04 12.95
#